data_AF-A0A100JR56-F1
#
_entry.id   AF-A0A100JR56-F1
#
_cell.length_a   1.000
_cell.length_b   1.000
_cell.length_c   1.000
_cell.angle_alpha   90.00
_cell.angle_beta   90.00
_cell.angle_gamma   90.00
#
_symmetry.space_group_name_H-M   'P 1'
#
loop_
_entity.id
_entity.type
_entity.pdbx_description
1 polymer ?
#
loop_
_entity_poly.entity_id
_entity_poly.type
_entity_poly.pdbx_seq_one_letter_code
_entity_poly.pdbx_strand_id
1 'polypeptide(L)'
;MAGVDSGERIVFSLEDPAEAVRQAVLGPLVRSALPAVLSVEQVATMLTRVPGGDVAPETLSSIRDLRAALVSMLPTDDGPSAGSGGSGEASTPSVLTGSVGLKLAMTDPVAALRRDFLRPLLRDLLVPLSNIEKVATMLTATTDGHQDPRLETVRTALHELRAFLLRIETSCTPAGNGTQPPVSRGDGSADAVPRDLPSATSSVRAAVVRTVATFPGAFSAGDVLHLMPPSRYGATSKTISNILSTLVKSGQLQRVSRGTYVRLHDRIDGNETTSN
;
A
#
# COMPACT_ATOMS: atom_id res chain seq x y z
N MET A 1 31.38 6.37 -26.14
CA MET A 1 32.18 6.97 -25.05
C MET A 1 31.31 7.01 -23.82
N ALA A 2 31.71 6.28 -22.77
CA ALA A 2 30.98 6.20 -21.52
C ALA A 2 31.24 7.49 -20.70
N GLY A 3 30.21 8.30 -20.51
CA GLY A 3 30.23 9.39 -19.54
C GLY A 3 29.88 8.82 -18.18
N VAL A 4 30.89 8.54 -17.37
CA VAL A 4 30.74 8.24 -15.94
C VAL A 4 31.77 9.11 -15.20
N ASP A 5 31.31 9.70 -14.10
CA ASP A 5 32.06 10.46 -13.10
C ASP A 5 32.39 11.94 -13.40
N SER A 6 31.36 12.77 -13.30
CA SER A 6 31.47 14.03 -12.54
C SER A 6 30.93 13.84 -11.12
N GLY A 7 31.20 12.67 -10.53
CA GLY A 7 30.69 12.28 -9.21
C GLY A 7 31.45 13.01 -8.11
N GLU A 8 30.72 13.83 -7.36
CA GLU A 8 31.17 14.43 -6.10
C GLU A 8 31.83 13.37 -5.22
N ARG A 9 33.06 13.63 -4.76
CA ARG A 9 33.82 12.70 -3.93
C ARG A 9 33.81 13.16 -2.49
N ILE A 10 33.25 12.36 -1.60
CA ILE A 10 33.26 12.62 -0.17
C ILE A 10 34.58 12.10 0.41
N VAL A 11 35.36 12.99 1.03
CA VAL A 11 36.60 12.64 1.73
C VAL A 11 36.24 12.13 3.13
N PHE A 12 36.74 10.97 3.51
CA PHE A 12 36.52 10.37 4.83
C PHE A 12 37.83 9.79 5.40
N SER A 13 37.98 9.81 6.72
CA SER A 13 39.09 9.15 7.41
C SER A 13 38.75 7.70 7.70
N LEU A 14 39.67 6.77 7.43
CA LEU A 14 39.53 5.35 7.82
C LEU A 14 39.91 5.09 9.29
N GLU A 15 40.34 6.12 10.03
CA GLU A 15 40.66 6.00 11.46
C GLU A 15 39.44 5.62 12.28
N ASP A 16 38.26 6.10 11.90
CA ASP A 16 36.96 5.64 12.39
C ASP A 16 36.07 5.23 11.20
N PRO A 17 36.00 3.93 10.86
CA PRO A 17 35.20 3.47 9.73
C PRO A 17 33.69 3.68 9.93
N ALA A 18 33.20 3.74 11.18
CA ALA A 18 31.81 4.03 11.45
C ALA A 18 31.49 5.51 11.14
N GLU A 19 32.40 6.42 11.50
CA GLU A 19 32.27 7.84 11.15
C GLU A 19 32.40 8.07 9.65
N ALA A 20 33.32 7.36 8.98
CA ALA A 20 33.44 7.40 7.52
C ALA A 20 32.13 7.03 6.82
N VAL A 21 31.47 5.95 7.25
CA VAL A 21 30.19 5.52 6.68
C VAL A 21 29.07 6.51 7.03
N ARG A 22 29.07 7.11 8.23
CA ARG A 22 28.12 8.18 8.58
C ARG A 22 28.26 9.39 7.64
N GLN A 23 29.49 9.84 7.38
CA GLN A 23 29.75 11.01 6.54
C GLN A 23 29.55 10.75 5.05
N ALA A 24 30.08 9.63 4.55
CA ALA A 24 30.11 9.33 3.12
C ALA A 24 28.84 8.65 2.59
N VAL A 25 28.04 8.02 3.46
CA VAL A 25 26.85 7.26 3.05
C VAL A 25 25.59 7.76 3.73
N LEU A 26 25.54 7.78 5.07
CA LEU A 26 24.32 8.13 5.79
C LEU A 26 23.92 9.60 5.58
N GLY A 27 24.87 10.53 5.70
CA GLY A 27 24.64 11.96 5.48
C GLY A 27 24.02 12.28 4.11
N PRO A 28 24.61 11.85 2.98
CA PRO A 28 24.03 12.03 1.66
C PRO A 28 22.64 11.39 1.49
N LEU A 29 22.44 10.18 2.03
CA LEU A 29 21.12 9.53 1.99
C LEU A 29 20.06 10.35 2.74
N VAL A 30 20.38 10.85 3.93
CA VAL A 30 19.49 11.70 4.71
C VAL A 30 19.20 13.01 3.96
N ARG A 31 20.23 13.69 3.43
CA ARG A 31 20.06 14.95 2.68
C ARG A 31 19.18 14.77 1.44
N SER A 32 19.31 13.63 0.74
CA SER A 32 18.47 13.32 -0.43
C SER A 32 17.01 12.99 -0.07
N ALA A 33 16.76 12.38 1.10
CA ALA A 33 15.42 12.00 1.53
C ALA A 33 14.60 13.17 2.13
N LEU A 34 15.28 14.13 2.77
CA LEU A 34 14.64 15.23 3.51
C LEU A 34 13.62 16.04 2.70
N PRO A 35 13.88 16.44 1.43
CA PRO A 35 12.90 17.18 0.63
C PRO A 35 11.58 16.41 0.42
N ALA A 36 11.66 15.09 0.24
CA ALA A 36 10.48 14.23 0.10
C ALA A 36 9.70 14.13 1.42
N VAL A 37 10.39 14.01 2.56
CA VAL A 37 9.76 14.03 3.89
C VAL A 37 9.01 15.33 4.13
N LEU A 38 9.63 16.47 3.82
CA LEU A 38 9.00 17.79 3.95
C LEU A 38 7.75 17.93 3.06
N SER A 39 7.83 17.43 1.82
CA SER A 39 6.71 17.42 0.89
C SER A 39 5.55 16.57 1.41
N VAL A 40 5.84 15.37 1.95
CA VAL A 40 4.86 14.51 2.59
C VAL A 40 4.23 15.18 3.82
N GLU A 41 5.04 15.79 4.68
CA GLU A 41 4.55 16.51 5.87
C GLU A 41 3.62 17.66 5.49
N GLN A 42 3.96 18.43 4.45
CA GLN A 42 3.14 19.55 3.98
C GLN A 42 1.79 19.06 3.45
N VAL A 43 1.79 18.04 2.58
CA VAL A 43 0.55 17.47 2.02
C VAL A 43 -0.31 16.83 3.12
N ALA A 44 0.31 16.08 4.03
CA ALA A 44 -0.39 15.48 5.17
C ALA A 44 -1.00 16.55 6.08
N THR A 45 -0.27 17.63 6.36
CA THR A 45 -0.77 18.77 7.14
C THR A 45 -1.98 19.41 6.46
N MET A 46 -1.94 19.62 5.15
CA MET A 46 -3.10 20.13 4.39
C MET A 46 -4.30 19.20 4.51
N LEU A 47 -4.09 17.88 4.39
CA LEU A 47 -5.16 16.88 4.48
C LEU A 47 -5.79 16.80 5.88
N THR A 48 -5.04 17.02 6.96
CA THR A 48 -5.64 17.08 8.32
C THR A 48 -6.58 18.26 8.54
N ARG A 49 -6.52 19.30 7.69
CA ARG A 49 -7.36 20.50 7.80
C ARG A 49 -8.66 20.41 7.01
N VAL A 50 -8.86 19.36 6.21
CA VAL A 50 -10.02 19.20 5.33
C VAL A 50 -10.86 17.98 5.69
N PRO A 51 -12.19 18.08 5.68
CA PRO A 51 -13.07 16.93 5.84
C PRO A 51 -12.77 15.86 4.78
N GLY A 52 -12.68 14.60 5.19
CA GLY A 52 -12.37 13.47 4.29
C GLY A 52 -10.89 13.33 3.93
N GLY A 53 -9.99 14.12 4.55
CA GLY A 53 -8.54 14.03 4.32
C GLY A 53 -7.90 12.73 4.78
N ASP A 54 -8.55 12.00 5.72
CA ASP A 54 -8.22 10.63 6.12
C ASP A 54 -6.75 10.43 6.59
N VAL A 55 -6.11 11.51 7.04
CA VAL A 55 -4.81 11.50 7.72
C VAL A 55 -5.09 11.56 9.21
N ALA A 56 -4.72 10.52 9.93
CA ALA A 56 -4.83 10.49 11.39
C ALA A 56 -3.76 11.41 12.02
N PRO A 57 -4.06 12.11 13.14
CA PRO A 57 -3.08 12.95 13.85
C PRO A 57 -1.79 12.22 14.21
N GLU A 58 -1.89 10.94 14.55
CA GLU A 58 -0.76 10.07 14.90
C GLU A 58 0.17 9.85 13.71
N THR A 59 -0.39 9.70 12.51
CA THR A 59 0.41 9.60 11.28
C THR A 59 1.17 10.89 11.00
N LEU A 60 0.57 12.05 11.30
CA LEU A 60 1.24 13.34 11.15
C LEU A 60 2.34 13.56 12.20
N SER A 61 2.14 13.13 13.45
CA SER A 61 3.21 13.17 14.46
C SER A 61 4.38 12.29 14.06
N SER A 62 4.14 11.07 13.58
CA SER A 62 5.21 10.16 13.18
C SER A 62 6.02 10.68 11.98
N ILE A 63 5.40 11.42 11.06
CA ILE A 63 6.13 12.10 9.97
C ILE A 63 7.04 13.21 10.54
N ARG A 64 6.58 13.96 11.54
CA ARG A 64 7.37 15.03 12.19
C ARG A 64 8.53 14.45 13.00
N ASP A 65 8.28 13.38 13.74
CA ASP A 65 9.29 12.69 14.52
C ASP A 65 10.34 12.06 13.61
N LEU A 66 9.91 11.48 12.48
CA LEU A 66 10.81 11.02 11.43
C LEU A 66 11.69 12.16 10.90
N ARG A 67 11.12 13.33 10.58
CA ARG A 67 11.90 14.49 10.14
C ARG A 67 12.94 14.88 11.19
N ALA A 68 12.55 14.96 12.46
CA ALA A 68 13.46 15.31 13.54
C ALA A 68 14.58 14.27 13.70
N ALA A 69 14.26 12.98 13.64
CA ALA A 69 15.23 11.89 13.68
C ALA A 69 16.23 11.98 12.52
N LEU A 70 15.76 12.18 11.29
CA LEU A 70 16.62 12.34 10.12
C LEU A 70 17.54 13.57 10.24
N VAL A 71 17.01 14.73 10.64
CA VAL A 71 17.84 15.92 10.87
C VAL A 71 18.91 15.65 11.92
N SER A 72 18.60 14.93 12.99
CA SER A 72 19.57 14.59 14.03
C SER A 72 20.67 13.62 13.57
N MET A 73 20.44 12.84 12.51
CA MET A 73 21.42 11.92 11.92
C MET A 73 22.44 12.62 11.00
N LEU A 74 22.21 13.89 10.65
CA LEU A 74 23.21 14.67 9.92
C LEU A 74 24.42 14.94 10.81
N PRO A 75 25.65 14.85 10.28
CA PRO A 75 26.84 15.25 11.02
C PRO A 75 26.71 16.73 11.43
N THR A 76 27.00 17.04 12.69
CA THR A 76 27.18 18.42 13.18
C THR A 76 28.44 19.00 12.56
N ASP A 77 28.33 20.11 11.83
CA ASP A 77 29.45 20.87 11.22
C ASP A 77 30.32 21.57 12.30
N ASP A 78 30.76 20.86 13.32
CA ASP A 78 31.67 21.37 14.35
C ASP A 78 33.11 20.91 14.06
N GLY A 79 33.72 21.49 13.02
CA GLY A 79 35.13 21.28 12.70
C GLY A 79 35.67 22.31 11.70
N PRO A 80 36.86 22.91 11.91
CA PRO A 80 37.37 23.97 11.06
C PRO A 80 37.98 23.39 9.78
N SER A 81 37.14 23.06 8.80
CA SER A 81 37.61 22.66 7.47
C SER A 81 37.89 23.90 6.63
N ALA A 82 39.12 24.40 6.75
CA ALA A 82 39.76 25.22 5.73
C ALA A 82 39.87 24.39 4.45
N GLY A 83 39.09 24.73 3.42
CA GLY A 83 39.16 23.97 2.17
C GLY A 83 38.06 24.24 1.17
N SER A 84 37.82 25.51 0.86
CA SER A 84 37.36 25.96 -0.46
C SER A 84 36.06 25.36 -1.01
N GLY A 85 34.97 26.10 -0.83
CA GLY A 85 34.28 26.70 -1.98
C GLY A 85 33.64 25.72 -2.96
N GLY A 86 32.42 25.29 -2.61
CA GLY A 86 31.51 24.65 -3.54
C GLY A 86 30.09 24.96 -3.13
N SER A 87 29.64 26.19 -3.40
CA SER A 87 28.21 26.50 -3.55
C SER A 87 27.69 25.85 -4.86
N GLY A 88 28.01 24.57 -5.05
CA GLY A 88 27.81 23.80 -6.26
C GLY A 88 26.62 22.90 -6.08
N GLU A 89 25.52 23.31 -6.69
CA GLU A 89 24.30 22.55 -7.00
C GLU A 89 24.16 21.27 -6.19
N ALA A 90 23.57 21.42 -5.00
CA ALA A 90 22.88 20.34 -4.31
C ALA A 90 22.21 19.47 -5.37
N SER A 91 22.66 18.21 -5.50
CA SER A 91 22.10 17.21 -6.41
C SER A 91 20.62 17.49 -6.54
N THR A 92 20.22 18.05 -7.68
CA THR A 92 18.89 18.66 -7.83
C THR A 92 17.90 17.63 -7.32
N PRO A 93 17.14 17.92 -6.24
CA PRO A 93 16.24 16.95 -5.67
C PRO A 93 15.41 16.43 -6.82
N SER A 94 15.40 15.11 -7.03
CA SER A 94 14.69 14.49 -8.16
C SER A 94 13.33 15.15 -8.24
N VAL A 95 13.11 15.96 -9.28
CA VAL A 95 11.95 16.85 -9.33
C VAL A 95 10.74 15.93 -9.24
N LEU A 96 10.06 15.95 -8.08
CA LEU A 96 8.91 15.11 -7.79
C LEU A 96 7.80 15.53 -8.77
N THR A 97 7.81 14.91 -9.93
CA THR A 97 6.95 15.28 -11.05
C THR A 97 5.72 14.40 -10.99
N GLY A 98 4.58 14.99 -10.63
CA GLY A 98 3.29 14.31 -10.57
C GLY A 98 2.32 14.81 -11.64
N SER A 99 1.29 14.03 -11.93
CA SER A 99 0.14 14.46 -12.73
C SER A 99 -1.15 14.20 -11.97
N VAL A 100 -2.13 15.09 -12.15
CA VAL A 100 -3.42 15.03 -11.44
C VAL A 100 -4.52 14.71 -12.43
N GLY A 101 -5.36 13.73 -12.10
CA GLY A 101 -6.54 13.43 -12.89
C GLY A 101 -7.57 14.56 -12.81
N LEU A 102 -7.72 15.35 -13.88
CA LEU A 102 -8.64 16.50 -13.94
C LEU A 102 -10.07 16.15 -13.49
N LYS A 103 -10.58 14.99 -13.91
CA LYS A 103 -11.91 14.51 -13.54
C LYS A 103 -12.04 14.32 -12.03
N LEU A 104 -11.03 13.71 -11.39
CA LEU A 104 -11.04 13.46 -9.95
C LEU A 104 -10.85 14.76 -9.18
N ALA A 105 -9.96 15.64 -9.62
CA ALA A 105 -9.74 16.95 -9.00
C ALA A 105 -11.00 17.81 -8.99
N MET A 106 -11.82 17.73 -10.05
CA MET A 106 -13.07 18.48 -10.15
C MET A 106 -14.23 17.88 -9.34
N THR A 107 -14.25 16.57 -9.13
CA THR A 107 -15.35 15.89 -8.41
C THR A 107 -15.06 15.64 -6.94
N ASP A 108 -13.81 15.33 -6.60
CA ASP A 108 -13.32 15.03 -5.26
C ASP A 108 -11.84 15.45 -5.15
N PRO A 109 -11.56 16.74 -4.88
CA PRO A 109 -10.20 17.27 -4.79
C PRO A 109 -9.39 16.63 -3.65
N VAL A 110 -10.07 16.16 -2.59
CA VAL A 110 -9.41 15.51 -1.46
C VAL A 110 -8.97 14.09 -1.82
N ALA A 111 -9.78 13.35 -2.59
CA ALA A 111 -9.34 12.09 -3.18
C ALA A 111 -8.21 12.31 -4.20
N ALA A 112 -8.23 13.38 -5.00
CA ALA A 112 -7.13 13.71 -5.91
C ALA A 112 -5.82 13.97 -5.14
N LEU A 113 -5.85 14.75 -4.06
CA LEU A 113 -4.69 14.97 -3.19
C LEU A 113 -4.15 13.66 -2.59
N ARG A 114 -5.02 12.79 -2.10
CA ARG A 114 -4.61 11.48 -1.56
C ARG A 114 -4.02 10.57 -2.64
N ARG A 115 -4.66 10.52 -3.80
CA ARG A 115 -4.39 9.55 -4.88
C ARG A 115 -3.19 9.95 -5.75
N ASP A 116 -3.14 11.21 -6.14
CA ASP A 116 -2.26 11.70 -7.21
C ASP A 116 -1.04 12.47 -6.65
N PHE A 117 -1.10 12.93 -5.40
CA PHE A 117 0.04 13.58 -4.73
C PHE A 117 0.61 12.71 -3.62
N LEU A 118 -0.17 12.45 -2.57
CA LEU A 118 0.33 11.81 -1.36
C LEU A 118 0.81 10.37 -1.60
N ARG A 119 0.06 9.57 -2.37
CA ARG A 119 0.45 8.18 -2.64
C ARG A 119 1.78 8.06 -3.41
N PRO A 120 2.01 8.75 -4.55
CA PRO A 120 3.31 8.73 -5.21
C PRO A 120 4.44 9.19 -4.29
N LEU A 121 4.24 10.30 -3.56
CA LEU A 121 5.24 10.83 -2.62
C LEU A 121 5.63 9.81 -1.54
N LEU A 122 4.65 9.10 -0.97
CA LEU A 122 4.91 8.05 0.01
C LEU A 122 5.68 6.88 -0.59
N ARG A 123 5.34 6.43 -1.80
CA ARG A 123 6.05 5.32 -2.46
C ARG A 123 7.51 5.67 -2.73
N ASP A 124 7.75 6.87 -3.24
CA ASP A 124 9.10 7.36 -3.55
C ASP A 124 9.92 7.55 -2.26
N LEU A 125 9.28 7.96 -1.16
CA LEU A 125 9.94 8.15 0.14
C LEU A 125 10.30 6.83 0.84
N LEU A 126 9.54 5.74 0.65
CA LEU A 126 9.80 4.47 1.34
C LEU A 126 11.15 3.84 0.97
N VAL A 127 11.60 4.02 -0.28
CA VAL A 127 12.88 3.48 -0.77
C VAL A 127 14.09 4.11 -0.06
N PRO A 128 14.29 5.45 -0.05
CA PRO A 128 15.41 6.07 0.64
C PRO A 128 15.33 5.85 2.15
N LEU A 129 14.15 5.87 2.78
CA LEU A 129 14.01 5.57 4.21
C LEU A 129 14.46 4.14 4.55
N SER A 130 14.12 3.15 3.70
CA SER A 130 14.58 1.77 3.90
C SER A 130 16.10 1.63 3.75
N ASN A 131 16.73 2.46 2.92
CA ASN A 131 18.18 2.48 2.78
C ASN A 131 18.86 3.13 4.00
N ILE A 132 18.29 4.21 4.52
CA ILE A 132 18.73 4.85 5.77
C ILE A 132 18.63 3.84 6.93
N GLU A 133 17.51 3.13 7.07
CA GLU A 133 17.31 2.10 8.08
C GLU A 133 18.40 1.01 8.01
N LYS A 134 18.71 0.51 6.80
CA LYS A 134 19.75 -0.51 6.60
C LYS A 134 21.14 -0.03 7.03
N VAL A 135 21.56 1.15 6.56
CA VAL A 135 22.88 1.71 6.86
C VAL A 135 23.00 2.05 8.34
N ALA A 136 21.98 2.67 8.93
CA ALA A 136 21.95 2.96 10.36
C ALA A 136 21.95 1.69 11.21
N THR A 137 21.20 0.64 10.83
CA THR A 137 21.23 -0.66 11.53
C THR A 137 22.63 -1.28 11.47
N MET A 138 23.30 -1.23 10.32
CA MET A 138 24.68 -1.70 10.18
C MET A 138 25.65 -0.96 11.10
N LEU A 139 25.53 0.38 11.20
CA LEU A 139 26.34 1.20 12.11
C LEU A 139 26.08 0.91 13.59
N THR A 140 24.83 0.62 13.96
CA THR A 140 24.49 0.22 15.34
C THR A 140 25.00 -1.17 15.70
N ALA A 141 25.18 -2.07 14.72
CA ALA A 141 25.71 -3.41 14.97
C ALA A 141 27.21 -3.40 15.31
N THR A 142 27.93 -2.34 14.94
CA THR A 142 29.37 -2.17 15.21
C THR A 142 29.65 -1.38 16.50
N THR A 143 28.63 -0.81 17.13
CA THR A 143 28.73 -0.09 18.41
C THR A 143 28.15 -0.97 19.50
N ASP A 144 28.84 -1.10 20.64
CA ASP A 144 28.49 -2.03 21.72
C ASP A 144 27.07 -1.81 22.27
N GLY A 145 26.08 -2.48 21.68
CA GLY A 145 24.75 -2.76 22.22
C GLY A 145 23.78 -1.58 22.44
N HIS A 146 24.18 -0.33 22.20
CA HIS A 146 23.27 0.80 22.37
C HIS A 146 22.32 0.94 21.18
N GLN A 147 21.04 0.67 21.41
CA GLN A 147 19.99 0.95 20.43
C GLN A 147 19.90 2.45 20.22
N ASP A 148 20.19 2.91 19.00
CA ASP A 148 20.01 4.32 18.64
C ASP A 148 18.51 4.66 18.65
N PRO A 149 18.03 5.55 19.55
CA PRO A 149 16.62 5.92 19.62
C PRO A 149 16.12 6.52 18.30
N ARG A 150 17.00 7.14 17.52
CA ARG A 150 16.67 7.73 16.21
C ARG A 150 16.32 6.65 15.19
N LEU A 151 17.04 5.52 15.23
CA LEU A 151 16.78 4.37 14.36
C LEU A 151 15.42 3.74 14.69
N GLU A 152 15.05 3.67 15.97
CA GLU A 152 13.74 3.14 16.36
C GLU A 152 12.59 4.06 15.92
N THR A 153 12.78 5.38 15.99
CA THR A 153 11.84 6.35 15.39
C THR A 153 11.69 6.14 13.89
N VAL A 154 12.79 5.94 13.17
CA VAL A 154 12.76 5.67 11.71
C VAL A 154 12.00 4.37 11.41
N ARG A 155 12.24 3.29 12.17
CA ARG A 155 11.54 2.00 12.01
C ARG A 155 10.04 2.13 12.27
N THR A 156 9.68 2.80 13.36
CA THR A 156 8.27 3.05 13.73
C THR A 156 7.58 3.85 12.65
N ALA A 157 8.18 4.96 12.21
CA ALA A 157 7.63 5.77 11.14
C ALA A 157 7.51 5.00 9.81
N LEU A 158 8.51 4.18 9.45
CA LEU A 158 8.43 3.32 8.26
C LEU A 158 7.27 2.33 8.34
N HIS A 159 7.04 1.72 9.50
CA HIS A 159 5.92 0.82 9.71
C HIS A 159 4.58 1.55 9.53
N GLU A 160 4.43 2.71 10.15
CA GLU A 160 3.21 3.51 10.06
C GLU A 160 2.95 4.06 8.66
N LEU A 161 3.98 4.53 7.95
CA LEU A 161 3.87 5.02 6.58
C LEU A 161 3.46 3.92 5.61
N ARG A 162 3.97 2.69 5.80
CA ARG A 162 3.55 1.51 5.01
C ARG A 162 2.09 1.15 5.29
N ALA A 163 1.68 1.13 6.56
CA ALA A 163 0.29 0.88 6.94
C ALA A 163 -0.64 1.97 6.39
N PHE A 164 -0.21 3.23 6.41
CA PHE A 164 -0.97 4.34 5.87
C PHE A 164 -1.10 4.29 4.35
N LEU A 165 -0.02 3.97 3.63
CA LEU A 165 -0.05 3.78 2.18
C LEU A 165 -1.07 2.70 1.79
N LEU A 166 -1.10 1.57 2.51
CA LEU A 166 -2.08 0.50 2.29
C LEU A 166 -3.52 1.00 2.49
N ARG A 167 -3.78 1.83 3.52
CA ARG A 167 -5.10 2.44 3.72
C ARG A 167 -5.51 3.29 2.52
N ILE A 168 -4.63 4.19 2.04
CA ILE A 168 -4.91 5.05 0.87
C ILE A 168 -5.17 4.21 -0.40
N GLU A 169 -4.50 3.07 -0.54
CA GLU A 169 -4.73 2.15 -1.66
C GLU A 169 -6.09 1.47 -1.57
N THR A 170 -6.49 1.03 -0.37
CA THR A 170 -7.80 0.37 -0.14
C THR A 170 -8.98 1.34 -0.19
N SER A 171 -8.82 2.59 0.24
CA SER A 171 -9.88 3.61 0.23
C SER A 171 -10.16 4.17 -1.18
N CYS A 172 -9.33 3.84 -2.17
CA CYS A 172 -9.43 4.34 -3.55
C CYS A 172 -10.01 3.34 -4.56
N THR A 173 -10.44 2.15 -4.15
CA THR A 173 -11.22 1.28 -5.04
C THR A 173 -12.59 1.92 -5.27
N PRO A 174 -12.99 2.20 -6.53
CA PRO A 174 -14.31 2.76 -6.76
C PRO A 174 -15.35 1.74 -6.31
N ALA A 175 -16.21 2.15 -5.37
CA ALA A 175 -17.49 1.50 -5.18
C ALA A 175 -18.22 1.55 -6.53
N GLY A 176 -18.22 0.43 -7.25
CA GLY A 176 -19.02 0.29 -8.47
C GLY A 176 -20.48 0.50 -8.13
N ASN A 177 -21.08 1.53 -8.74
CA ASN A 177 -22.51 1.70 -9.00
C ASN A 177 -23.46 0.99 -8.02
N GLY A 178 -23.59 1.54 -6.81
CA GLY A 178 -24.66 1.22 -5.88
C GLY A 178 -25.68 2.34 -5.90
N THR A 179 -26.71 2.19 -6.73
CA THR A 179 -27.95 2.96 -6.75
C THR A 179 -28.37 3.38 -5.34
N GLN A 180 -28.44 4.69 -5.08
CA GLN A 180 -29.20 5.21 -3.94
C GLN A 180 -30.64 4.70 -4.03
N PRO A 181 -31.20 4.02 -3.03
CA PRO A 181 -32.64 3.94 -2.90
C PRO A 181 -33.17 5.25 -2.31
N PRO A 182 -34.43 5.59 -2.61
CA PRO A 182 -34.99 6.93 -2.39
C PRO A 182 -35.32 7.20 -0.91
N VAL A 183 -35.47 8.49 -0.64
CA VAL A 183 -35.98 9.11 0.59
C VAL A 183 -37.27 8.44 1.09
N SER A 184 -37.42 8.23 2.40
CA SER A 184 -38.73 8.25 3.06
C SER A 184 -38.63 8.67 4.53
N ARG A 185 -39.25 9.83 4.83
CA ARG A 185 -39.79 10.19 6.14
C ARG A 185 -40.90 9.19 6.49
N GLY A 186 -40.97 8.72 7.73
CA GLY A 186 -42.08 7.90 8.19
C GLY A 186 -41.90 7.46 9.64
N ASP A 187 -42.75 8.03 10.48
CA ASP A 187 -42.97 7.78 11.90
C ASP A 187 -43.61 6.39 12.16
N GLY A 188 -43.48 5.86 13.39
CA GLY A 188 -44.38 4.82 13.91
C GLY A 188 -43.87 3.37 14.08
N SER A 189 -43.52 3.04 15.33
CA SER A 189 -44.08 1.94 16.14
C SER A 189 -44.08 0.46 15.66
N ALA A 190 -43.39 -0.35 16.47
CA ALA A 190 -43.74 -1.69 17.00
C ALA A 190 -43.63 -2.97 16.12
N ASP A 191 -42.67 -3.79 16.56
CA ASP A 191 -42.78 -5.22 16.94
C ASP A 191 -42.28 -6.34 16.00
N ALA A 192 -41.70 -7.36 16.66
CA ALA A 192 -41.26 -8.69 16.21
C ALA A 192 -39.81 -8.90 15.67
N VAL A 193 -38.94 -9.24 16.62
CA VAL A 193 -37.61 -9.92 16.65
C VAL A 193 -37.60 -11.27 15.87
N PRO A 194 -36.47 -12.01 15.64
CA PRO A 194 -35.03 -11.73 15.43
C PRO A 194 -34.52 -12.30 14.07
N ARG A 195 -33.34 -11.88 13.58
CA ARG A 195 -32.32 -12.82 13.03
C ARG A 195 -31.01 -12.13 12.67
N ASP A 196 -29.95 -12.68 13.24
CA ASP A 196 -28.55 -12.54 12.82
C ASP A 196 -28.39 -12.53 11.29
N LEU A 197 -27.82 -11.45 10.78
CA LEU A 197 -27.08 -11.48 9.52
C LEU A 197 -25.59 -11.45 9.89
N PRO A 198 -24.87 -12.58 9.75
CA PRO A 198 -23.46 -12.62 10.11
C PRO A 198 -22.66 -11.69 9.19
N SER A 199 -21.78 -10.90 9.81
CA SER A 199 -20.73 -10.12 9.16
C SER A 199 -20.10 -10.92 8.03
N ALA A 200 -19.99 -10.29 6.85
CA ALA A 200 -19.40 -10.88 5.65
C ALA A 200 -17.95 -11.31 5.91
N THR A 201 -17.79 -12.52 6.45
CA THR A 201 -16.51 -13.18 6.61
C THR A 201 -15.99 -13.52 5.23
N SER A 202 -14.88 -12.86 4.88
CA SER A 202 -13.99 -13.19 3.76
C SER A 202 -13.54 -14.66 3.93
N SER A 203 -14.38 -15.59 3.47
CA SER A 203 -14.15 -17.03 3.58
C SER A 203 -13.82 -17.61 2.21
N VAL A 204 -13.00 -18.66 2.19
CA VAL A 204 -12.61 -19.38 0.98
C VAL A 204 -13.85 -19.83 0.18
N ARG A 205 -14.90 -20.26 0.90
CA ARG A 205 -16.19 -20.65 0.31
C ARG A 205 -16.87 -19.50 -0.42
N ALA A 206 -16.94 -18.31 0.19
CA ALA A 206 -17.53 -17.13 -0.45
C ALA A 206 -16.74 -16.68 -1.69
N ALA A 207 -15.40 -16.79 -1.64
CA ALA A 207 -14.56 -16.51 -2.79
C ALA A 207 -14.81 -17.53 -3.94
N VAL A 208 -14.84 -18.83 -3.63
CA VAL A 208 -15.15 -19.88 -4.62
C VAL A 208 -16.52 -19.66 -5.25
N VAL A 209 -17.55 -19.34 -4.47
CA VAL A 209 -18.90 -19.07 -5.00
C VAL A 209 -18.91 -17.88 -5.95
N ARG A 210 -18.21 -16.79 -5.62
CA ARG A 210 -18.08 -15.62 -6.51
C ARG A 210 -17.35 -15.95 -7.80
N THR A 211 -16.25 -16.68 -7.72
CA THR A 211 -15.46 -17.06 -8.91
C THR A 211 -16.23 -18.06 -9.78
N VAL A 212 -16.99 -18.98 -9.18
CA VAL A 212 -17.88 -19.89 -9.92
C VAL A 212 -18.94 -19.11 -10.69
N ALA A 213 -19.46 -18.02 -10.13
CA ALA A 213 -20.48 -17.20 -10.78
C ALA A 213 -19.99 -16.47 -12.05
N THR A 214 -18.68 -16.35 -12.27
CA THR A 214 -18.11 -15.69 -13.46
C THR A 214 -17.84 -16.65 -14.62
N PHE A 215 -17.97 -17.97 -14.42
CA PHE A 215 -17.78 -18.93 -15.51
C PHE A 215 -19.04 -19.01 -16.38
N PRO A 216 -18.95 -18.75 -17.70
CA PRO A 216 -20.07 -18.82 -18.63
C PRO A 216 -20.38 -20.25 -19.11
N GLY A 217 -19.76 -21.27 -18.54
CA GLY A 217 -19.87 -22.65 -19.01
C GLY A 217 -19.23 -23.66 -18.07
N ALA A 218 -18.89 -24.84 -18.59
CA ALA A 218 -18.26 -25.90 -17.81
C ALA A 218 -16.87 -25.48 -17.29
N PHE A 219 -16.60 -25.75 -16.02
CA PHE A 219 -15.33 -25.39 -15.37
C PHE A 219 -14.82 -26.49 -14.45
N SER A 220 -13.51 -26.47 -14.17
CA SER A 220 -12.85 -27.39 -13.24
C SER A 220 -12.37 -26.69 -11.97
N ALA A 221 -11.96 -27.48 -10.97
CA ALA A 221 -11.36 -26.94 -9.75
C ALA A 221 -10.04 -26.19 -10.02
N GLY A 222 -9.30 -26.58 -11.08
CA GLY A 222 -8.07 -25.89 -11.50
C GLY A 222 -8.36 -24.52 -12.09
N ASP A 223 -9.42 -24.40 -12.90
CA ASP A 223 -9.83 -23.12 -13.49
C ASP A 223 -10.26 -22.12 -12.41
N VAL A 224 -11.02 -22.61 -11.42
CA VAL A 224 -11.40 -21.81 -10.25
C VAL A 224 -10.16 -21.36 -9.48
N LEU A 225 -9.17 -22.23 -9.27
CA LEU A 225 -7.93 -21.87 -8.58
C LEU A 225 -7.13 -20.81 -9.34
N HIS A 226 -7.06 -20.89 -10.66
CA HIS A 226 -6.35 -19.92 -11.51
C HIS A 226 -7.03 -18.56 -11.56
N LEU A 227 -8.36 -18.53 -11.54
CA LEU A 227 -9.15 -17.30 -11.60
C LEU A 227 -9.34 -16.65 -10.22
N MET A 228 -9.13 -17.41 -9.14
CA MET A 228 -9.09 -16.86 -7.78
C MET A 228 -7.84 -15.98 -7.60
N PRO A 229 -7.95 -14.84 -6.89
CA PRO A 229 -6.78 -14.01 -6.58
C PRO A 229 -5.71 -14.85 -5.88
N PRO A 230 -4.48 -14.92 -6.41
CA PRO A 230 -3.40 -15.63 -5.74
C PRO A 230 -3.18 -14.99 -4.36
N SER A 231 -3.04 -15.81 -3.32
CA SER A 231 -2.60 -15.42 -1.97
C SER A 231 -3.51 -14.49 -1.13
N ARG A 232 -4.65 -15.02 -0.63
CA ARG A 232 -5.19 -14.63 0.71
C ARG A 232 -5.77 -15.77 1.55
N TYR A 233 -6.04 -16.93 0.96
CA TYR A 233 -6.89 -17.96 1.58
C TYR A 233 -6.25 -19.35 1.72
N GLY A 234 -5.02 -19.57 1.23
CA GLY A 234 -4.35 -20.88 1.28
C GLY A 234 -5.11 -22.01 0.58
N ALA A 235 -5.99 -21.70 -0.38
CA ALA A 235 -6.86 -22.68 -1.02
C ALA A 235 -6.04 -23.63 -1.91
N THR A 236 -6.09 -24.92 -1.61
CA THR A 236 -5.54 -25.97 -2.49
C THR A 236 -6.61 -26.45 -3.46
N SER A 237 -6.21 -27.05 -4.58
CA SER A 237 -7.12 -27.70 -5.53
C SER A 237 -8.07 -28.72 -4.85
N LYS A 238 -7.60 -29.40 -3.80
CA LYS A 238 -8.41 -30.30 -2.97
C LYS A 238 -9.50 -29.57 -2.18
N THR A 239 -9.16 -28.44 -1.55
CA THR A 239 -10.12 -27.60 -0.81
C THR A 239 -11.23 -27.08 -1.72
N ILE A 240 -10.86 -26.60 -2.91
CA ILE A 240 -11.82 -26.13 -3.92
C ILE A 240 -12.72 -27.28 -4.38
N SER A 241 -12.14 -28.44 -4.67
CA SER A 241 -12.91 -29.64 -5.08
C SER A 241 -13.94 -30.07 -4.03
N ASN A 242 -13.60 -29.99 -2.74
CA ASN A 242 -14.53 -30.28 -1.64
C ASN A 242 -15.67 -29.26 -1.61
N ILE A 243 -15.36 -27.97 -1.74
CA ILE A 243 -16.37 -26.91 -1.77
C ILE A 243 -17.31 -27.09 -2.97
N LEU A 244 -16.78 -27.33 -4.18
CA LEU A 244 -17.59 -27.61 -5.38
C LEU A 244 -18.48 -28.84 -5.18
N SER A 245 -17.97 -29.88 -4.51
CA SER A 245 -18.79 -31.06 -4.18
C SER A 245 -19.93 -30.75 -3.21
N THR A 246 -19.73 -29.84 -2.24
CA THR A 246 -20.83 -29.37 -1.38
C THR A 246 -21.85 -28.54 -2.15
N LEU A 247 -21.40 -27.73 -3.12
CA LEU A 247 -22.29 -26.92 -3.96
C LEU A 247 -23.15 -27.79 -4.89
N VAL A 248 -22.59 -28.90 -5.38
CA VAL A 248 -23.36 -29.93 -6.10
C VAL A 248 -24.42 -30.57 -5.21
N LYS A 249 -24.07 -30.92 -3.96
CA LYS A 249 -25.03 -31.49 -3.00
C LYS A 249 -26.15 -30.51 -2.65
N SER A 250 -25.88 -29.20 -2.62
CA SER A 250 -26.89 -28.17 -2.39
C SER A 250 -27.69 -27.80 -3.65
N GLY A 251 -27.48 -28.47 -4.79
CA GLY A 251 -28.20 -28.21 -6.03
C GLY A 251 -27.80 -26.93 -6.77
N GLN A 252 -26.72 -26.27 -6.37
CA GLN A 252 -26.26 -25.03 -7.03
C GLN A 252 -25.40 -25.32 -8.27
N LEU A 253 -24.76 -26.49 -8.30
CA LEU A 253 -23.93 -26.96 -9.42
C LEU A 253 -24.36 -28.35 -9.86
N GLN A 254 -24.18 -28.65 -11.14
CA GLN A 254 -24.29 -29.99 -11.68
C GLN A 254 -22.91 -30.48 -12.08
N ARG A 255 -22.56 -31.71 -11.68
CA ARG A 255 -21.33 -32.36 -12.13
C ARG A 255 -21.62 -33.07 -13.45
N VAL A 256 -20.96 -32.64 -14.53
CA VAL A 256 -21.15 -33.19 -15.88
C VAL A 256 -20.18 -34.33 -16.18
N SER A 257 -18.97 -34.30 -15.59
CA SER A 257 -17.99 -35.38 -15.70
C SER A 257 -17.01 -35.35 -14.51
N ARG A 258 -16.00 -36.22 -14.50
CA ARG A 258 -15.04 -36.28 -13.38
C ARG A 258 -14.19 -35.01 -13.34
N GLY A 259 -14.48 -34.12 -12.39
CA GLY A 259 -13.72 -32.88 -12.18
C GLY A 259 -14.27 -31.67 -12.94
N THR A 260 -15.38 -31.83 -13.66
CA THR A 260 -16.02 -30.78 -14.46
C THR A 260 -17.43 -30.49 -13.94
N TYR A 261 -17.70 -29.21 -13.71
CA TYR A 261 -18.92 -28.69 -13.10
C TYR A 261 -19.57 -27.65 -14.00
N VAL A 262 -20.89 -27.59 -14.00
CA VAL A 262 -21.71 -26.59 -14.73
C VAL A 262 -22.70 -25.98 -13.75
N ARG A 263 -23.02 -24.69 -13.92
CA ARG A 263 -24.05 -24.04 -13.11
C ARG A 263 -25.44 -24.48 -13.55
N LEU A 264 -26.32 -24.78 -12.60
CA LEU A 264 -27.66 -25.27 -12.92
C LEU A 264 -28.51 -24.23 -13.70
N HIS A 265 -28.19 -22.94 -13.57
CA HIS A 265 -28.88 -21.86 -14.27
C HIS A 265 -28.48 -21.73 -15.75
N ASP A 266 -27.34 -22.29 -16.18
CA ASP A 266 -26.88 -22.24 -17.60
C ASP A 266 -27.48 -23.38 -18.46
N ARG A 267 -28.22 -24.33 -17.87
CA ARG A 267 -28.82 -25.44 -18.62
C ARG A 267 -30.22 -25.13 -19.16
N ILE A 268 -30.90 -24.12 -18.61
CA ILE A 268 -32.27 -23.79 -19.04
C ILE A 268 -32.26 -23.12 -20.43
N ASP A 269 -31.18 -22.44 -20.80
CA ASP A 269 -31.06 -21.77 -22.11
C ASP A 269 -30.55 -22.70 -23.25
N GLY A 270 -30.16 -23.94 -22.94
CA GLY A 270 -29.50 -24.84 -23.89
C GLY A 270 -30.30 -26.05 -24.36
N ASN A 271 -31.57 -26.21 -23.94
CA ASN A 271 -32.34 -27.43 -24.23
C ASN A 271 -33.69 -27.18 -24.96
N GLU A 272 -33.90 -26.00 -25.54
CA GLU A 272 -35.02 -25.70 -26.44
C GLU A 272 -34.58 -25.60 -27.90
N THR A 273 -33.98 -26.64 -28.48
CA THR A 273 -34.05 -26.90 -29.93
C THR A 273 -33.57 -28.32 -30.21
N THR A 274 -34.48 -29.29 -30.16
CA THR A 274 -34.62 -30.38 -31.14
C THR A 274 -35.87 -31.19 -30.79
N SER A 275 -37.00 -30.74 -31.33
CA SER A 275 -38.08 -31.63 -31.77
C SER A 275 -38.68 -31.01 -33.02
N ASN A 276 -38.20 -31.49 -34.17
CA ASN A 276 -38.98 -31.86 -35.35
C ASN A 276 -38.08 -32.66 -36.29
#